data_AF-A0A084TBA9-F1
#
_entry.id   AF-A0A084TBA9-F1
#
_cell.length_a   1.000
_cell.length_b   1.000
_cell.length_c   1.000
_cell.angle_alpha   90.00
_cell.angle_beta   90.00
_cell.angle_gamma   90.00
#
_symmetry.space_group_name_H-M   'P 1'
#
loop_
_entity.id
_entity.type
_entity.pdbx_description
1 polymer ?
#
loop_
_entity_poly.entity_id
_entity_poly.type
_entity_poly.pdbx_seq_one_letter_code
_entity_poly.pdbx_strand_id
1 'polypeptide(L)'
;MSIFIDNAISGWIRKAEQTGELKDNPYKGKSIYLEDYFNTPAEHRMGMKILKDANCLPPAIQLMKEIEVKKEQFQQEANENSKEALRKEIISLELKRNLLLESQ
;
A
#
# COMPACT_ATOMS: atom_id res chain seq x y z
N MET A 1 30.34 6.54 1.01
CA MET A 1 29.70 5.23 0.76
C MET A 1 30.82 4.18 0.78
N SER A 2 30.57 2.96 1.25
CA SER A 2 31.63 1.92 1.36
C SER A 2 32.04 1.44 -0.03
N ILE A 3 33.35 1.47 -0.35
CA ILE A 3 33.92 1.01 -1.63
C ILE A 3 33.48 -0.42 -1.98
N PHE A 4 33.25 -1.25 -0.96
CA PHE A 4 32.75 -2.61 -1.13
C PHE A 4 31.34 -2.65 -1.77
N ILE A 5 30.45 -1.77 -1.32
CA ILE A 5 29.08 -1.68 -1.83
C ILE A 5 29.11 -1.16 -3.28
N ASP A 6 29.91 -0.13 -3.55
CA ASP A 6 30.03 0.45 -4.89
C ASP A 6 30.55 -0.57 -5.92
N ASN A 7 31.54 -1.40 -5.52
CA ASN A 7 32.07 -2.48 -6.35
C ASN A 7 31.03 -3.59 -6.60
N ALA A 8 30.25 -3.97 -5.58
CA ALA A 8 29.19 -4.97 -5.72
C ALA A 8 28.08 -4.48 -6.69
N ILE A 9 27.63 -3.23 -6.52
CA ILE A 9 26.64 -2.59 -7.41
C ILE A 9 27.16 -2.56 -8.85
N SER A 10 28.41 -2.13 -9.05
CA SER A 10 29.04 -2.08 -10.37
C SER A 10 29.12 -3.44 -11.04
N GLY A 11 29.42 -4.49 -10.26
CA GLY A 11 29.42 -5.88 -10.73
C GLY A 11 28.05 -6.37 -11.18
N TRP A 12 27.00 -6.06 -10.41
CA TRP A 12 25.62 -6.42 -10.77
C TRP A 12 25.16 -5.72 -12.05
N ILE A 13 25.46 -4.42 -12.19
CA ILE A 13 25.12 -3.65 -13.39
C ILE A 13 25.79 -4.26 -14.62
N ARG A 14 27.10 -4.53 -14.56
CA ARG A 14 27.83 -5.18 -15.67
C ARG A 14 27.25 -6.53 -16.06
N LYS A 15 26.86 -7.34 -15.08
CA LYS A 15 26.21 -8.63 -15.34
C LYS A 15 24.88 -8.46 -16.06
N ALA A 16 24.04 -7.52 -15.61
CA ALA A 16 22.75 -7.22 -16.23
C ALA A 16 22.88 -6.61 -17.64
N GLU A 17 23.97 -5.90 -17.93
CA GLU A 17 24.30 -5.45 -19.29
C GLU A 17 24.67 -6.61 -20.22
N GLN A 18 25.49 -7.55 -19.73
CA GLN A 18 25.94 -8.72 -20.48
C GLN A 18 24.81 -9.71 -20.77
N THR A 19 23.92 -9.94 -19.81
CA THR A 19 22.75 -10.82 -19.99
C THR A 19 21.66 -10.18 -20.84
N GLY A 20 21.75 -8.88 -21.10
CA GLY A 20 20.73 -8.14 -21.84
C GLY A 20 19.47 -7.82 -21.01
N GLU A 21 19.43 -8.17 -19.72
CA GLU A 21 18.30 -7.88 -18.80
C GLU A 21 17.94 -6.39 -18.76
N LEU A 22 18.93 -5.50 -18.86
CA LEU A 22 18.70 -4.06 -18.93
C LEU A 22 18.02 -3.62 -20.23
N LYS A 23 18.21 -4.37 -21.32
CA LYS A 23 17.60 -4.10 -22.62
C LYS A 23 16.23 -4.76 -22.75
N ASP A 24 16.09 -5.99 -22.30
CA ASP A 24 14.86 -6.79 -22.32
C ASP A 24 14.05 -6.60 -21.03
N ASN A 25 13.84 -5.34 -20.67
CA ASN A 25 13.06 -4.98 -19.50
C ASN A 25 11.62 -4.64 -19.92
N PRO A 26 10.58 -5.31 -19.38
CA PRO A 26 9.18 -5.04 -19.69
C PRO A 26 8.73 -3.61 -19.35
N TYR A 27 9.52 -2.85 -18.59
CA TYR A 27 9.26 -1.46 -18.22
C TYR A 27 10.12 -0.45 -18.99
N LYS A 28 11.00 -0.92 -19.89
CA LYS A 28 11.88 -0.03 -20.66
C LYS A 28 11.06 0.92 -21.54
N GLY A 29 11.29 2.22 -21.36
CA GLY A 29 10.59 3.28 -22.11
C GLY A 29 9.13 3.48 -21.69
N LYS A 30 8.62 2.77 -20.69
CA LYS A 30 7.28 3.04 -20.15
C LYS A 30 7.31 4.31 -19.31
N SER A 31 6.30 5.16 -19.49
CA SER A 31 6.11 6.33 -18.64
C SER A 31 5.87 5.88 -17.20
N ILE A 32 6.57 6.53 -16.26
CA ILE A 32 6.37 6.27 -14.83
C ILE A 32 5.19 7.12 -14.39
N TYR A 33 4.12 6.47 -13.97
CA TYR A 33 2.95 7.15 -13.41
C TYR A 33 3.27 7.61 -11.98
N LEU A 34 3.47 8.92 -11.81
CA LEU A 34 3.85 9.54 -10.54
C LEU A 34 2.71 10.35 -9.91
N GLU A 35 1.49 10.27 -10.45
CA GLU A 35 0.37 11.08 -9.97
C GLU A 35 0.10 10.84 -8.48
N ASP A 36 0.15 9.60 -7.99
CA ASP A 36 0.04 9.29 -6.55
C ASP A 36 1.02 10.12 -5.68
N TYR A 37 2.25 10.26 -6.15
CA TYR A 37 3.30 10.99 -5.44
C TYR A 37 3.03 12.49 -5.42
N PHE A 38 2.59 13.06 -6.56
CA PHE A 38 2.31 14.48 -6.69
C PHE A 38 0.95 14.91 -6.12
N ASN A 39 -0.03 14.02 -6.10
CA ASN A 39 -1.33 14.18 -5.44
C ASN A 39 -1.20 14.23 -3.92
N THR A 40 -0.11 13.70 -3.38
CA THR A 40 0.19 13.80 -1.96
C THR A 40 0.73 15.20 -1.63
N PRO A 41 0.22 15.89 -0.59
CA PRO A 41 0.75 17.17 -0.13
C PRO A 41 2.26 17.09 0.12
N ALA A 42 3.01 18.15 -0.24
CA ALA A 42 4.48 18.13 -0.24
C ALA A 42 5.09 17.66 1.09
N GLU A 43 4.47 18.06 2.19
CA GLU A 43 4.83 17.75 3.58
C GLU A 43 4.74 16.25 3.89
N HIS A 44 3.80 15.54 3.25
CA HIS A 44 3.49 14.13 3.50
C HIS A 44 4.16 13.17 2.50
N ARG A 45 4.67 13.65 1.36
CA ARG A 45 5.20 12.81 0.26
C ARG A 45 6.26 11.84 0.74
N MET A 46 7.26 12.33 1.48
CA MET A 46 8.38 11.49 1.93
C MET A 46 7.89 10.42 2.92
N GLY A 47 7.08 10.81 3.91
CA GLY A 47 6.52 9.87 4.89
C GLY A 47 5.67 8.79 4.23
N MET A 48 4.73 9.17 3.36
CA MET A 48 3.88 8.22 2.64
C MET A 48 4.67 7.34 1.67
N LYS A 49 5.72 7.86 1.02
CA LYS A 49 6.60 7.07 0.15
C LYS A 49 7.37 6.01 0.95
N ILE A 50 7.97 6.36 2.08
CA ILE A 50 8.67 5.42 2.95
C ILE A 50 7.72 4.31 3.43
N LEU A 51 6.52 4.68 3.89
CA LEU A 51 5.53 3.70 4.34
C LEU A 51 5.07 2.77 3.21
N LYS A 52 4.81 3.32 2.01
CA LYS A 52 4.45 2.54 0.81
C LYS A 52 5.56 1.56 0.44
N ASP A 53 6.82 2.00 0.45
CA ASP A 53 7.97 1.16 0.09
C ASP A 53 8.27 0.08 1.15
N ALA A 54 7.93 0.33 2.42
CA ALA A 54 8.02 -0.65 3.50
C ALA A 54 6.83 -1.64 3.53
N ASN A 55 5.89 -1.56 2.58
CA ASN A 55 4.61 -2.26 2.60
C ASN A 55 3.80 -2.01 3.89
N CYS A 56 4.02 -0.88 4.55
CA CYS A 56 3.25 -0.47 5.72
C CYS A 56 1.92 0.12 5.25
N LEU A 57 0.83 -0.63 5.42
CA LEU A 57 -0.51 -0.16 5.12
C LEU A 57 -0.92 0.89 6.18
N PRO A 58 -1.37 2.10 5.80
CA PRO A 58 -1.88 3.06 6.78
C PRO A 58 -3.06 2.49 7.58
N PRO A 59 -3.19 2.80 8.89
CA PRO A 59 -4.28 2.26 9.73
C PRO A 59 -5.69 2.51 9.17
N ALA A 60 -5.91 3.66 8.53
CA ALA A 60 -7.18 3.98 7.87
C ALA A 60 -7.52 2.99 6.75
N ILE A 61 -6.53 2.63 5.93
CA ILE A 61 -6.70 1.68 4.81
C ILE A 61 -6.92 0.26 5.34
N GLN A 62 -6.29 -0.12 6.46
CA GLN A 62 -6.53 -1.39 7.12
C GLN A 62 -7.98 -1.51 7.60
N LEU A 63 -8.49 -0.47 8.28
CA LEU A 63 -9.88 -0.42 8.73
C LEU A 63 -10.86 -0.46 7.56
N MET A 64 -10.57 0.23 6.45
CA MET A 64 -11.42 0.16 5.25
C MET A 64 -11.53 -1.27 4.70
N LYS A 65 -10.41 -1.99 4.60
CA LYS A 65 -10.43 -3.41 4.17
C LYS A 65 -11.21 -4.29 5.14
N GLU A 66 -11.04 -4.09 6.44
CA GLU A 66 -11.76 -4.86 7.47
C GLU A 66 -13.28 -4.63 7.39
N ILE A 67 -13.70 -3.39 7.18
CA ILE A 67 -15.11 -3.03 6.97
C ILE A 67 -15.66 -3.72 5.71
N GLU A 68 -14.91 -3.73 4.60
CA GLU A 68 -15.30 -4.39 3.35
C GLU A 68 -15.56 -5.89 3.57
N VAL A 69 -14.61 -6.58 4.20
CA VAL A 69 -14.73 -8.01 4.53
C VAL A 69 -15.93 -8.29 5.43
N LYS A 70 -16.16 -7.45 6.44
CA LYS A 70 -17.32 -7.58 7.34
C LYS A 70 -18.64 -7.33 6.61
N LYS A 71 -18.68 -6.41 5.63
CA LYS A 71 -19.86 -6.17 4.78
C LYS A 71 -20.15 -7.35 3.85
N GLU A 72 -19.13 -7.96 3.27
CA GLU A 72 -19.28 -9.19 2.49
C GLU A 72 -19.84 -10.33 3.34
N GLN A 73 -19.31 -10.52 4.55
CA GLN A 73 -19.82 -11.49 5.53
C GLN A 73 -21.29 -11.22 5.86
N PHE A 74 -21.66 -9.96 6.12
CA PHE A 74 -23.03 -9.56 6.40
C PHE A 74 -24.01 -9.85 5.23
N GLN A 75 -23.54 -9.80 3.98
CA GLN A 75 -24.38 -10.12 2.81
C GLN A 75 -24.60 -11.63 2.63
N GLN A 76 -23.64 -12.46 3.05
CA GLN A 76 -23.71 -13.92 2.91
C GLN A 76 -24.39 -14.60 4.11
N GLU A 77 -24.49 -13.92 5.25
CA GLU A 77 -25.05 -14.46 6.49
C GLU A 77 -26.59 -14.54 6.44
N ALA A 78 -27.14 -15.74 6.67
CA ALA A 78 -28.58 -16.00 6.68
C ALA A 78 -29.21 -16.00 8.09
N ASN A 79 -28.39 -16.01 9.14
CA ASN A 79 -28.85 -16.07 10.54
C ASN A 79 -29.01 -14.67 11.13
N GLU A 80 -30.22 -14.34 11.59
CA GLU A 80 -30.58 -12.97 11.97
C GLU A 80 -29.84 -12.47 13.23
N ASN A 81 -29.54 -13.37 14.18
CA ASN A 81 -28.73 -13.02 15.35
C ASN A 81 -27.27 -12.71 14.99
N SER A 82 -26.67 -13.48 14.07
CA SER A 82 -25.31 -13.25 13.57
C SER A 82 -25.23 -11.95 12.76
N LYS A 83 -26.29 -11.65 12.01
CA LYS A 83 -26.42 -10.45 11.19
C LYS A 83 -26.47 -9.17 12.02
N GLU A 84 -27.22 -9.16 13.13
CA GLU A 84 -27.23 -8.03 14.06
C GLU A 84 -25.87 -7.80 14.74
N ALA A 85 -25.15 -8.88 15.08
CA ALA A 85 -23.81 -8.77 15.66
C ALA A 85 -22.81 -8.14 14.67
N LEU A 86 -22.78 -8.64 13.43
CA LEU A 86 -21.96 -8.09 12.34
C LEU A 86 -22.30 -6.63 12.07
N ARG A 87 -23.58 -6.24 12.12
CA ARG A 87 -24.00 -4.84 11.95
C ARG A 87 -23.40 -3.93 13.01
N LYS A 88 -23.43 -4.34 14.28
CA LYS A 88 -22.83 -3.55 15.39
C LYS A 88 -21.32 -3.41 15.23
N GLU A 89 -20.66 -4.48 14.77
CA GLU A 89 -19.22 -4.48 14.51
C GLU A 89 -18.83 -3.59 13.33
N ILE A 90 -19.59 -3.60 12.23
CA ILE A 90 -19.37 -2.69 11.10
C ILE A 90 -19.51 -1.24 11.56
N ILE A 91 -20.53 -0.91 12.34
CA ILE A 91 -20.75 0.45 12.85
C ILE A 91 -19.59 0.90 13.75
N SER A 92 -19.09 0.03 14.63
CA SER A 92 -17.97 0.37 15.51
C SER A 92 -16.68 0.62 14.74
N LEU A 93 -16.40 -0.19 13.71
CA LEU A 93 -15.26 -0.02 12.81
C LEU A 93 -15.37 1.26 11.96
N GLU A 94 -16.57 1.58 11.44
CA GLU A 94 -16.83 2.81 10.70
C GLU A 94 -16.62 4.06 11.58
N LEU A 95 -17.08 4.01 12.84
CA LEU A 95 -16.86 5.10 13.81
C LEU A 95 -15.37 5.29 14.11
N LYS A 96 -14.65 4.20 14.37
CA LYS A 96 -13.20 4.22 14.60
C LYS A 96 -12.44 4.82 13.43
N ARG A 97 -12.83 4.47 12.19
CA ARG A 97 -12.25 5.04 10.97
C ARG A 97 -12.47 6.55 10.88
N ASN A 98 -13.69 7.02 11.14
CA ASN A 98 -14.01 8.45 11.05
C ASN A 98 -13.20 9.27 12.07
N LEU A 99 -13.11 8.80 13.32
CA LEU A 99 -12.29 9.46 14.35
C LEU A 99 -10.80 9.55 13.94
N LEU A 100 -10.27 8.51 13.32
CA LEU A 100 -8.90 8.50 12.81
C LEU A 100 -8.67 9.54 11.71
N LEU A 101 -9.65 9.74 10.83
CA LEU A 101 -9.57 10.72 9.73
C LEU A 101 -9.74 12.16 10.23
N GLU A 102 -10.53 12.38 11.29
CA GLU A 102 -10.68 13.69 11.92
C GLU A 102 -9.44 14.13 12.70
N SER A 103 -8.66 13.17 13.21
CA SER A 103 -7.43 13.43 13.97
C SER A 103 -6.17 13.68 13.11
N GLN A 104 -6.29 13.63 11.78
CA GLN A 104 -5.19 13.76 10.82
C GLN A 104 -5.21 15.11 10.09
#